data_AF-A0A834WAP1-F1
#
_entry.id   AF-A0A834WAP1-F1
#
_cell.length_a   1.000
_cell.length_b   1.000
_cell.length_c   1.000
_cell.angle_alpha   90.00
_cell.angle_beta   90.00
_cell.angle_gamma   90.00
#
_symmetry.space_group_name_H-M   'P 1'
#
loop_
_entity.id
_entity.type
_entity.pdbx_description
1 polymer ?
#
loop_
_entity_poly.entity_id
_entity_poly.type
_entity_poly.pdbx_seq_one_letter_code
_entity_poly.pdbx_strand_id
1 'polypeptide(L)'
;MCAEAIIEHDLPYSFVDYQGIRKWIKYLNPNVIMPSRNTAISDVKKNYEKEKEKLKQEMARIPNRVCLTSDVWTACTSEDLLCDGDYFHIRCSAHILNLIVQEGLKVASDALHKIRESVKYVKTSYRRMKKFDDCVRENGGVETGLEIRLDVTTR
;
A
#
# COMPACT_ATOMS: atom_id res chain seq x y z
N MET A 1 -24.90 -1.60 -16.46
CA MET A 1 -24.30 -2.96 -16.44
C MET A 1 -22.79 -2.94 -16.66
N CYS A 2 -22.24 -2.70 -17.86
CA CYS A 2 -20.77 -2.75 -18.04
C CYS A 2 -20.02 -1.68 -17.22
N ALA A 3 -20.51 -0.43 -17.21
CA ALA A 3 -19.92 0.64 -16.40
C ALA A 3 -20.02 0.35 -14.89
N GLU A 4 -21.14 -0.19 -14.43
CA GLU A 4 -21.34 -0.57 -13.02
C GLU A 4 -20.38 -1.68 -12.61
N ALA A 5 -20.25 -2.75 -13.39
CA ALA A 5 -19.30 -3.82 -13.12
C ALA A 5 -17.84 -3.33 -13.11
N ILE A 6 -17.51 -2.39 -14.01
CA ILE A 6 -16.18 -1.75 -14.03
C ILE A 6 -15.93 -0.99 -12.72
N ILE A 7 -16.89 -0.21 -12.25
CA ILE A 7 -16.77 0.60 -11.03
C ILE A 7 -16.76 -0.27 -9.78
N GLU A 8 -17.69 -1.23 -9.67
CA GLU A 8 -17.88 -2.05 -8.46
C GLU A 8 -16.71 -3.01 -8.19
N HIS A 9 -16.07 -3.50 -9.25
CA HIS A 9 -14.99 -4.48 -9.16
C HIS A 9 -13.63 -3.94 -9.59
N ASP A 10 -13.51 -2.62 -9.78
CA ASP A 10 -12.26 -1.95 -10.20
C ASP A 10 -11.61 -2.61 -11.43
N LEU A 11 -12.42 -2.92 -12.44
CA LEU A 11 -11.96 -3.61 -13.63
C LEU A 11 -11.34 -2.63 -14.63
N PRO A 12 -10.31 -3.03 -15.39
CA PRO A 12 -9.78 -2.19 -16.45
C PRO A 12 -10.84 -1.95 -17.54
N TYR A 13 -10.81 -0.79 -18.19
CA TYR A 13 -11.73 -0.48 -19.29
C TYR A 13 -11.65 -1.47 -20.47
N SER A 14 -10.54 -2.21 -20.60
CA SER A 14 -10.39 -3.31 -21.56
C SER A 14 -11.32 -4.50 -21.29
N PHE A 15 -11.98 -4.57 -20.12
CA PHE A 15 -12.93 -5.60 -19.74
C PHE A 15 -14.01 -5.85 -20.83
N VAL A 16 -14.52 -4.78 -21.46
CA VAL A 16 -15.54 -4.90 -22.52
C VAL A 16 -15.03 -5.56 -23.80
N ASP A 17 -13.71 -5.67 -23.97
CA ASP A 17 -13.05 -6.29 -25.12
C ASP A 17 -12.62 -7.74 -24.86
N TYR A 18 -12.77 -8.24 -23.63
CA TYR A 18 -12.36 -9.59 -23.29
C TYR A 18 -13.18 -10.60 -24.09
N GLN A 19 -12.50 -11.45 -24.87
CA GLN A 19 -13.15 -12.40 -25.76
C GLN A 19 -14.09 -13.36 -25.01
N GLY A 20 -13.69 -13.81 -23.81
CA GLY A 20 -14.52 -14.66 -22.95
C GLY A 20 -15.84 -13.98 -22.59
N ILE A 21 -15.79 -12.72 -22.15
CA ILE A 21 -16.97 -11.92 -21.80
C ILE A 21 -17.86 -11.70 -23.03
N ARG A 22 -17.27 -11.34 -24.17
CA ARG A 22 -18.03 -11.14 -25.42
C ARG A 22 -18.72 -12.42 -25.89
N LYS A 23 -18.04 -13.57 -25.81
CA LYS A 23 -18.62 -14.88 -26.15
C LYS A 23 -19.76 -15.24 -25.20
N TRP A 24 -19.55 -15.05 -23.91
CA TRP A 24 -20.54 -15.36 -22.88
C TRP A 24 -21.80 -14.49 -23.02
N ILE A 25 -21.66 -13.18 -23.23
CA ILE A 25 -22.81 -12.28 -23.42
C ILE A 25 -23.56 -12.60 -24.72
N LYS A 26 -22.85 -12.88 -25.82
CA LYS A 26 -23.48 -13.31 -27.08
C LYS A 26 -24.20 -14.65 -26.96
N TYR A 27 -23.69 -15.56 -26.12
CA TYR A 27 -24.36 -16.82 -25.83
C TYR A 27 -25.69 -16.58 -25.08
N LEU A 28 -25.72 -15.66 -24.12
CA LEU A 28 -26.93 -15.32 -23.37
C LEU A 28 -27.97 -14.58 -24.23
N ASN A 29 -27.53 -13.64 -25.07
CA ASN A 29 -28.41 -12.95 -26.00
C ASN A 29 -27.62 -12.52 -27.26
N PRO A 30 -27.84 -13.18 -28.41
CA PRO A 30 -27.11 -12.90 -29.65
C PRO A 30 -27.28 -11.48 -30.20
N ASN A 31 -28.38 -10.81 -29.86
CA ASN A 31 -28.70 -9.47 -30.37
C ASN A 31 -28.04 -8.35 -29.56
N VAL A 32 -27.36 -8.67 -28.45
CA VAL A 32 -26.67 -7.67 -27.64
C VAL A 32 -25.46 -7.13 -28.38
N ILE A 33 -25.44 -5.81 -28.58
CA ILE A 33 -24.29 -5.10 -29.11
C ILE A 33 -23.38 -4.76 -27.94
N MET A 34 -22.19 -5.34 -27.93
CA MET A 34 -21.17 -5.03 -26.93
C MET A 34 -20.68 -3.59 -27.10
N PRO A 35 -20.61 -2.79 -26.01
CA PRO A 35 -20.10 -1.43 -26.09
C PRO A 35 -18.62 -1.42 -26.48
N SER A 36 -18.20 -0.34 -27.12
CA SER A 36 -16.77 -0.07 -27.33
C SER A 36 -16.12 0.38 -26.02
N ARG A 37 -14.78 0.27 -25.94
CA ARG A 37 -14.01 0.83 -24.82
C ARG A 37 -14.33 2.32 -24.61
N ASN A 38 -14.44 3.10 -25.68
CA ASN A 38 -14.74 4.54 -25.60
C ASN A 38 -16.15 4.80 -25.03
N THR A 39 -17.12 3.98 -25.40
CA THR A 39 -18.48 4.04 -24.83
C THR A 39 -18.45 3.72 -23.34
N ALA A 40 -17.76 2.65 -22.94
CA ALA A 40 -17.61 2.27 -21.54
C ALA A 40 -16.93 3.38 -20.71
N ILE A 41 -15.86 3.99 -21.23
CA ILE A 41 -15.17 5.14 -20.60
C ILE A 41 -16.14 6.32 -20.45
N SER A 42 -16.87 6.68 -21.51
CA SER A 42 -17.87 7.75 -21.48
C SER A 42 -18.94 7.48 -20.42
N ASP A 43 -19.44 6.26 -20.33
CA ASP A 43 -20.50 5.91 -19.38
C ASP A 43 -20.00 5.90 -17.93
N VAL A 44 -18.79 5.38 -17.67
CA VAL A 44 -18.15 5.49 -16.35
C VAL A 44 -17.94 6.95 -15.97
N LYS A 45 -17.49 7.79 -16.91
CA LYS A 45 -17.31 9.23 -16.67
C LYS A 45 -18.62 9.94 -16.36
N LYS A 46 -19.71 9.61 -17.06
CA LYS A 46 -21.05 10.15 -16.77
C LYS A 46 -21.51 9.77 -15.36
N ASN A 47 -21.29 8.53 -14.96
CA ASN A 47 -21.61 8.08 -13.60
C ASN A 47 -20.79 8.85 -12.56
N TYR A 48 -19.49 9.02 -12.79
CA TYR A 48 -18.63 9.84 -11.92
C TYR A 48 -19.14 11.27 -11.77
N GLU A 49 -19.43 11.98 -12.87
CA GLU A 49 -19.90 13.37 -12.78
C GLU A 49 -21.25 13.48 -12.05
N LYS A 50 -22.15 12.50 -12.26
CA LYS A 50 -23.42 12.44 -11.55
C LYS A 50 -23.24 12.27 -10.04
N GLU A 51 -22.42 11.32 -9.61
CA GLU A 51 -22.18 11.09 -8.17
C GLU A 51 -21.38 12.23 -7.53
N LYS A 52 -20.45 12.83 -8.27
CA LYS A 52 -19.73 14.04 -7.84
C LYS A 52 -20.68 15.20 -7.55
N GLU A 53 -21.65 15.45 -8.42
CA GLU A 53 -22.59 16.55 -8.23
C GLU A 53 -23.52 16.31 -7.04
N LYS A 54 -23.98 15.06 -6.84
CA LYS A 54 -24.72 14.70 -5.62
C LYS A 54 -23.90 14.93 -4.36
N LEU A 55 -22.64 14.48 -4.35
CA LEU A 55 -21.76 14.65 -3.20
C LEU A 55 -21.54 16.13 -2.88
N LYS A 56 -21.34 16.98 -3.89
CA LYS A 56 -21.24 18.44 -3.70
C LYS A 56 -22.49 19.01 -3.03
N GLN A 57 -23.68 18.61 -3.48
CA GLN A 57 -24.95 19.06 -2.90
C GLN A 57 -25.10 18.63 -1.44
N GLU A 58 -24.73 17.39 -1.10
CA GLU A 58 -24.75 16.91 0.28
C GLU A 58 -23.71 17.65 1.15
N MET A 59 -22.49 17.85 0.65
CA MET A 59 -21.46 18.60 1.37
C MET A 59 -21.88 20.04 1.63
N ALA A 60 -22.55 20.70 0.68
CA ALA A 60 -23.05 22.07 0.83
C ALA A 60 -24.14 22.21 1.90
N ARG A 61 -24.82 21.12 2.29
CA ARG A 61 -25.83 21.12 3.35
C ARG A 61 -25.24 21.04 4.76
N ILE A 62 -23.96 20.67 4.89
CA ILE A 62 -23.34 20.48 6.21
C ILE A 62 -22.98 21.86 6.78
N PRO A 63 -23.63 22.32 7.87
CA PRO A 63 -23.41 23.67 8.41
C PRO A 63 -22.11 23.79 9.21
N ASN A 64 -21.48 22.66 9.52
CA ASN A 64 -20.31 22.55 10.39
C ASN A 64 -19.05 22.16 9.59
N ARG A 65 -17.91 22.16 10.27
CA ARG A 65 -16.63 21.73 9.68
C ARG A 65 -16.68 20.23 9.35
N VAL A 66 -16.15 19.87 8.18
CA VAL A 66 -15.94 18.49 7.73
C VAL A 66 -14.44 18.20 7.78
N CYS A 67 -14.07 17.04 8.31
CA CYS A 67 -12.70 16.52 8.25
C CYS A 67 -12.67 15.32 7.31
N LEU A 68 -11.75 15.33 6.35
CA LEU A 68 -11.56 14.26 5.39
C LEU A 68 -10.20 13.62 5.63
N THR A 69 -10.17 12.29 5.70
CA THR A 69 -8.92 11.53 5.75
C THR A 69 -8.64 10.99 4.35
N SER A 70 -7.49 11.34 3.80
CA SER A 70 -6.98 10.76 2.55
C SER A 70 -5.76 9.93 2.88
N ASP A 71 -5.74 8.68 2.43
CA ASP A 71 -4.54 7.86 2.45
C ASP A 71 -3.72 8.15 1.20
N VAL A 72 -2.71 9.01 1.34
CA VAL A 72 -1.84 9.43 0.25
C VAL A 72 -0.54 8.64 0.32
N TRP A 73 -0.37 7.71 -0.61
CA TRP A 73 0.90 7.04 -0.85
C TRP A 73 1.70 7.82 -1.88
N THR A 74 2.62 8.67 -1.45
CA THR A 74 3.46 9.44 -2.37
C THR A 74 4.48 8.52 -3.03
N ALA A 75 4.48 8.44 -4.37
CA ALA A 75 5.70 8.08 -5.08
C ALA A 75 6.71 9.20 -4.81
N CYS A 76 7.79 8.90 -4.09
CA CYS A 76 8.75 9.86 -3.57
C CYS A 76 9.37 10.78 -4.64
N THR A 77 8.73 11.87 -5.09
CA THR A 77 9.42 12.96 -5.83
C THR A 77 8.80 14.37 -5.80
N SER A 78 7.65 14.65 -5.20
CA SER A 78 7.21 16.05 -5.05
C SER A 78 6.38 16.25 -3.79
N GLU A 79 6.67 17.31 -3.05
CA GLU A 79 5.82 17.82 -1.97
C GLU A 79 4.56 18.47 -2.58
N ASP A 80 3.75 17.66 -3.27
CA ASP A 80 2.48 18.14 -3.79
C ASP A 80 1.49 18.22 -2.62
N LEU A 81 1.21 19.46 -2.17
CA LEU A 81 0.15 19.71 -1.21
C LEU A 81 -1.18 19.25 -1.81
N LEU A 82 -1.97 18.54 -1.01
CA LEU A 82 -3.30 18.11 -1.43
C LEU A 82 -4.14 19.33 -1.85
N CYS A 83 -4.65 19.31 -3.09
CA CYS A 83 -5.40 20.42 -3.69
C CYS A 83 -4.64 21.75 -3.66
N ASP A 84 -3.35 21.75 -4.00
CA ASP A 84 -2.51 22.95 -4.11
C ASP A 84 -2.46 23.79 -2.82
N GLY A 85 -2.76 23.18 -1.67
CA GLY A 85 -2.77 23.86 -0.37
C GLY A 85 -4.06 24.61 -0.02
N ASP A 86 -5.14 24.43 -0.78
CA ASP A 86 -6.44 25.05 -0.52
C ASP A 86 -7.07 24.63 0.83
N TYR A 87 -6.63 23.50 1.39
CA TYR A 87 -7.14 22.95 2.64
C TYR A 87 -6.06 22.82 3.71
N PHE A 88 -6.49 22.97 4.97
CA PHE A 88 -5.61 22.76 6.12
C PHE A 88 -5.23 21.27 6.24
N HIS A 89 -4.01 20.94 5.84
CA HIS A 89 -3.50 19.57 5.86
C HIS A 89 -2.88 19.22 7.22
N ILE A 90 -3.38 18.14 7.82
CA ILE A 90 -2.83 17.55 9.05
C ILE A 90 -2.29 16.15 8.71
N ARG A 91 -1.00 15.91 8.97
CA ARG A 91 -0.40 14.58 8.85
C ARG A 91 -0.97 13.64 9.91
N CYS A 92 -1.23 12.38 9.55
CA CYS A 92 -1.73 11.41 10.51
C CYS A 92 -0.71 11.14 11.63
N SER A 93 -1.17 10.94 12.86
CA SER A 93 -0.29 10.71 14.01
C SER A 93 0.60 9.47 13.82
N ALA A 94 0.10 8.44 13.14
CA ALA A 94 0.89 7.25 12.79
C ALA A 94 2.10 7.61 11.90
N HIS A 95 1.92 8.50 10.92
CA HIS A 95 3.02 8.98 10.08
C HIS A 95 4.02 9.81 10.88
N ILE A 96 3.56 10.72 11.75
CA ILE A 96 4.45 11.48 12.63
C ILE A 96 5.26 10.56 13.55
N LEU A 97 4.61 9.56 14.17
CA LEU A 97 5.29 8.56 15.00
C LEU A 97 6.32 7.77 14.19
N ASN A 98 5.97 7.34 12.98
CA ASN A 98 6.91 6.67 12.09
C ASN A 98 8.14 7.54 11.79
N LEU A 99 7.95 8.83 11.51
CA LEU A 99 9.08 9.76 11.30
C LEU A 99 9.96 9.90 12.55
N ILE A 100 9.37 10.06 13.74
CA ILE A 100 10.11 10.15 15.00
C ILE A 100 10.92 8.87 15.25
N VAL A 101 10.29 7.71 15.05
CA VAL A 101 10.94 6.41 15.23
C VAL A 101 12.08 6.24 14.23
N GLN A 102 11.86 6.58 12.95
CA GLN A 102 12.90 6.50 11.92
C GLN A 102 14.11 7.39 12.25
N GLU A 103 13.89 8.63 12.70
CA GLU A 103 14.99 9.50 13.16
C GLU A 103 15.69 8.95 14.41
N GLY A 104 14.92 8.46 15.39
CA GLY A 104 15.48 7.86 16.61
C GLY A 104 16.34 6.61 16.31
N LEU A 105 15.93 5.79 15.35
CA LEU A 105 16.68 4.60 14.93
C LEU A 105 18.01 4.95 14.26
N LYS A 106 18.18 6.15 13.68
CA LYS A 106 19.48 6.58 13.16
C LYS A 106 20.53 6.70 14.25
N VAL A 107 20.15 7.03 15.49
CA VAL A 107 21.10 7.06 16.62
C VAL A 107 21.67 5.67 16.92
N ALA A 108 20.86 4.62 16.69
CA ALA A 108 21.27 3.24 16.90
C ALA A 108 21.82 2.57 15.61
N SER A 109 21.87 3.27 14.47
CA SER A 109 22.17 2.65 13.18
C SER A 109 23.53 1.95 13.16
N ASP A 110 24.53 2.56 13.77
CA ASP A 110 25.90 2.01 13.80
C ASP A 110 25.99 0.76 14.67
N ALA A 111 25.32 0.77 15.82
CA ALA A 111 25.23 -0.40 16.69
C ALA A 111 24.47 -1.54 16.00
N LEU A 112 23.33 -1.23 15.38
CA LEU A 112 22.53 -2.18 14.59
C LEU A 112 23.34 -2.75 13.42
N HIS A 113 24.10 -1.91 12.71
CA HIS A 113 24.98 -2.36 11.63
C HIS A 113 26.04 -3.32 12.13
N LYS A 114 26.74 -2.98 13.22
CA LYS A 114 27.75 -3.86 13.83
C LYS A 114 27.16 -5.19 14.27
N ILE A 115 25.99 -5.18 14.95
CA ILE A 115 25.27 -6.38 15.34
C ILE A 115 24.95 -7.22 14.09
N ARG A 116 24.42 -6.60 13.04
CA ARG A 116 24.07 -7.28 11.78
C ARG A 116 25.29 -7.95 11.13
N GLU A 117 26.43 -7.27 11.08
CA GLU A 117 27.67 -7.82 10.53
C GLU A 117 28.24 -8.94 11.40
N SER A 118 28.16 -8.82 12.73
CA SER A 118 28.54 -9.90 13.65
C SER A 118 27.67 -11.15 13.45
N VAL A 119 26.36 -10.99 13.35
CA VAL A 119 25.44 -12.10 13.09
C VAL A 119 25.72 -12.75 11.72
N LYS A 120 25.90 -11.96 10.67
CA LYS A 120 26.29 -12.47 9.33
C LYS A 120 27.59 -13.26 9.40
N TYR A 121 28.60 -12.74 10.08
CA TYR A 121 29.90 -13.39 10.22
C TYR A 121 29.77 -14.79 10.84
N VAL A 122 29.03 -14.91 11.96
CA VAL A 122 28.78 -16.19 12.63
C VAL A 122 28.03 -17.16 11.72
N LYS A 123 26.98 -16.67 11.04
CA LYS A 123 26.15 -17.48 10.14
C LYS A 123 26.80 -17.87 8.82
N THR A 124 27.89 -17.23 8.42
CA THR A 124 28.52 -17.47 7.11
C THR A 124 29.00 -18.92 6.92
N SER A 125 29.33 -19.64 8.00
CA SER A 125 29.79 -21.03 7.88
C SER A 125 29.50 -21.85 9.13
N TYR A 126 29.30 -23.16 8.95
CA TYR A 126 29.12 -24.10 10.05
C TYR A 126 30.27 -24.06 11.07
N ARG A 127 31.51 -23.92 10.61
CA ARG A 127 32.69 -23.83 11.50
C ARG A 127 32.65 -22.62 12.43
N ARG A 128 32.19 -21.46 11.94
CA ARG A 128 32.06 -20.23 12.73
C ARG A 128 30.90 -20.34 13.72
N MET A 129 29.77 -20.88 13.28
CA MET A 129 28.63 -21.16 14.16
C MET A 129 29.05 -22.08 15.31
N LYS A 130 29.69 -23.21 15.01
CA LYS A 130 30.15 -24.16 16.03
C LYS A 130 31.11 -23.53 17.04
N LYS A 131 32.09 -22.72 16.57
CA LYS A 131 33.00 -21.99 17.46
C LYS A 131 32.26 -20.99 18.36
N PHE A 132 31.23 -20.34 17.83
CA PHE A 132 30.40 -19.43 18.61
C PHE A 132 29.61 -20.20 19.67
N ASP A 133 28.99 -21.32 19.31
CA ASP A 133 28.25 -22.18 20.25
C ASP A 133 29.15 -22.72 21.38
N ASP A 134 30.37 -23.14 21.05
CA ASP A 134 31.37 -23.56 22.03
C ASP A 134 31.71 -22.41 23.00
N CYS A 135 31.93 -21.20 22.49
CA CYS A 135 32.21 -20.02 23.31
C CYS A 135 31.02 -19.64 24.22
N VAL A 136 29.78 -19.73 23.72
CA VAL A 136 28.57 -19.49 24.52
C VAL A 136 28.49 -20.50 25.67
N ARG A 137 28.76 -21.77 25.39
CA ARG A 137 28.75 -22.84 26.41
C ARG A 137 29.83 -22.64 27.48
N GLU A 138 31.00 -22.12 27.10
CA GLU A 138 32.09 -21.80 28.04
C GLU A 138 31.75 -20.60 28.95
N ASN A 139 30.90 -19.68 28.50
CA ASN A 139 30.55 -18.45 29.24
C ASN A 139 29.20 -18.55 29.99
N GLY A 140 28.79 -19.75 30.38
CA GLY A 140 27.57 -19.97 31.17
C GLY A 140 26.30 -20.18 30.36
N GLY A 141 26.39 -20.21 29.03
CA GLY A 141 25.25 -20.44 28.14
C GLY A 141 24.25 -19.28 28.10
N VAL A 142 23.17 -19.48 27.36
CA VAL A 142 22.01 -18.58 27.37
C VAL A 142 20.77 -19.44 27.52
N GLU A 143 19.95 -19.18 28.54
CA GLU A 143 18.68 -19.87 28.75
C GLU A 143 17.63 -19.34 27.75
N THR A 144 17.77 -19.70 26.48
CA THR A 144 16.81 -19.34 25.44
C THR A 144 16.69 -20.44 24.39
N GLY A 145 15.45 -20.70 23.94
CA GLY A 145 15.18 -21.54 22.78
C GLY A 145 15.35 -20.80 21.45
N LEU A 146 15.80 -19.55 21.48
CA LEU A 146 15.94 -18.71 20.30
C LEU A 146 17.36 -18.79 19.74
N GLU A 147 17.46 -19.13 18.46
CA GLU A 147 18.70 -18.98 17.69
C GLU A 147 18.94 -17.53 17.29
N ILE A 148 20.19 -17.20 16.99
CA ILE A 148 20.55 -15.90 16.42
C ILE A 148 19.82 -15.74 15.07
N ARG A 149 19.12 -14.61 14.87
CA ARG A 149 18.42 -14.29 13.62
C ARG A 149 18.85 -12.93 13.08
N LEU A 150 18.89 -12.83 11.76
CA LEU A 150 18.98 -11.53 11.09
C LEU A 150 17.60 -10.91 11.10
N ASP A 151 17.55 -9.61 11.34
CA ASP A 151 16.34 -8.83 11.15
C ASP A 151 15.95 -8.84 9.66
N VAL A 152 14.64 -8.96 9.41
CA VAL A 152 14.06 -8.86 8.09
C VAL A 152 13.49 -7.46 7.96
N THR A 153 13.92 -6.72 6.94
CA THR A 153 13.31 -5.42 6.63
C THR A 153 11.84 -5.65 6.33
N THR A 154 10.96 -5.21 7.22
CA THR A 154 9.53 -5.15 6.96
C THR A 154 9.29 -3.91 6.11
N ARG A 155 8.69 -4.12 4.94
CA ARG A 155 8.31 -3.06 3.99
C ARG A 155 7.27 -2.13 4.57
#